data_AF-S7VJK2-F1
#
_entry.id   AF-S7VJK2-F1
#
_cell.length_a   1.000
_cell.length_b   1.000
_cell.length_c   1.000
_cell.angle_alpha   90.00
_cell.angle_beta   90.00
_cell.angle_gamma   90.00
#
_symmetry.space_group_name_H-M   'P 1'
#
loop_
_entity.id
_entity.type
_entity.pdbx_description
1 polymer ?
#
loop_
_entity_poly.entity_id
_entity_poly.type
_entity_poly.pdbx_seq_one_letter_code
_entity_poly.pdbx_strand_id
1 'polypeptide(L)'
;MKKVNRRSFFSTTLKATAAASLPLSFSTNLPEDTRSKPNLFAGKPGVIDTNVNLFDWPFRKLKYGETDALLAKLSKHRVEKAWAGSFEALFHKDINGVNERLAKECKQKGKGMLLPFGTVNLAWPDWEEDLRRCDEVYKMPGVRIYPIYQTFDPSHPDFENW
;
A
#
# COMPACT_ATOMS: atom_id res chain seq x y z
N MET A 1 12.82 22.46 0.37
CA MET A 1 11.95 21.61 -0.48
C MET A 1 11.09 22.52 -1.35
N LYS A 2 10.88 22.21 -2.63
CA LYS A 2 9.96 23.00 -3.48
C LYS A 2 8.55 22.86 -2.90
N LYS A 3 7.79 23.96 -2.78
CA LYS A 3 6.41 23.97 -2.28
C LYS A 3 5.56 23.13 -3.23
N VAL A 4 5.18 21.91 -2.81
CA VAL A 4 4.34 21.01 -3.61
C VAL A 4 2.90 21.43 -3.39
N ASN A 5 2.22 21.86 -4.46
CA ASN A 5 0.80 22.23 -4.43
C ASN A 5 -0.06 20.94 -4.48
N ARG A 6 -1.07 20.84 -3.61
CA ARG A 6 -1.96 19.66 -3.50
C ARG A 6 -2.54 19.22 -4.86
N ARG A 7 -2.92 20.17 -5.72
CA ARG A 7 -3.48 19.89 -7.05
C ARG A 7 -2.45 19.36 -8.04
N SER A 8 -1.21 19.87 -7.99
CA SER A 8 -0.15 19.39 -8.89
C SER A 8 0.28 17.97 -8.54
N PHE A 9 0.19 17.57 -7.27
CA PHE A 9 0.42 16.19 -6.86
C PHE A 9 -0.61 15.22 -7.45
N PHE A 10 -1.92 15.54 -7.36
CA PHE A 10 -2.97 14.72 -7.95
C PHE A 10 -2.93 14.62 -9.47
N SER A 11 -2.55 15.70 -10.18
CA SER A 11 -2.53 15.70 -11.64
C SER A 11 -1.33 14.94 -12.25
N THR A 12 -0.26 14.71 -11.48
CA THR A 12 1.03 14.22 -12.02
C THR A 12 1.14 12.69 -12.02
N THR A 13 0.33 11.98 -11.22
CA THR A 13 0.45 10.50 -11.08
C THR A 13 -0.09 9.70 -12.27
N LEU A 14 -0.70 10.34 -13.28
CA LEU A 14 -1.26 9.63 -14.44
C LEU A 14 -0.26 9.35 -15.58
N LYS A 15 1.03 9.74 -15.48
CA LYS A 15 1.96 9.73 -16.62
C LYS A 15 3.27 8.94 -16.47
N ALA A 16 3.48 8.19 -15.39
CA ALA A 16 4.76 7.48 -15.15
C ALA A 16 4.60 5.95 -15.09
N THR A 17 4.16 5.34 -16.19
CA THR A 17 4.27 3.90 -16.44
C THR A 17 5.10 3.66 -17.70
N ALA A 18 6.42 3.67 -17.57
CA ALA A 18 7.31 2.96 -18.51
C ALA A 18 8.74 2.81 -17.94
N ALA A 19 9.25 1.59 -18.04
CA ALA A 19 10.66 1.17 -18.02
C ALA A 19 11.38 1.06 -16.65
N ALA A 20 11.52 -0.19 -16.16
CA ALA A 20 12.79 -0.93 -16.17
C ALA A 20 12.74 -2.11 -15.18
N SER A 21 12.56 -3.34 -15.68
CA SER A 21 12.74 -4.57 -14.91
C SER A 21 13.93 -5.35 -15.47
N LEU A 22 15.05 -5.35 -14.75
CA LEU A 22 16.16 -6.29 -14.91
C LEU A 22 15.92 -7.48 -13.97
N PRO A 23 15.87 -8.73 -14.44
CA PRO A 23 15.81 -9.89 -13.55
C PRO A 23 17.22 -10.24 -13.04
N LEU A 24 17.40 -10.24 -11.72
CA LEU A 24 18.49 -10.95 -11.04
C LEU A 24 18.06 -12.40 -10.82
N SER A 25 18.77 -13.34 -11.45
CA SER A 25 18.54 -14.78 -11.28
C SER A 25 19.21 -15.28 -10.00
N PHE A 26 18.43 -15.79 -9.04
CA PHE A 26 18.94 -16.60 -7.93
C PHE A 26 18.52 -18.05 -8.12
N SER A 27 19.51 -18.95 -8.15
CA SER A 27 19.30 -20.39 -8.24
C SER A 27 19.21 -20.99 -6.84
N THR A 28 18.07 -21.60 -6.51
CA THR A 28 17.89 -22.38 -5.27
C THR A 28 17.56 -23.82 -5.65
N ASN A 29 18.53 -24.73 -5.51
CA ASN A 29 18.29 -26.16 -5.62
C ASN A 29 17.73 -26.67 -4.28
N LEU A 30 16.45 -27.06 -4.27
CA LEU A 30 15.83 -27.88 -3.23
C LEU A 30 15.22 -29.12 -3.90
N PRO A 31 15.25 -30.30 -3.25
CA PRO A 31 14.79 -31.54 -3.85
C PRO A 31 13.27 -31.55 -4.05
N GLU A 32 12.85 -32.04 -5.21
CA GLU A 32 11.50 -31.96 -5.76
C GLU A 32 10.57 -33.03 -5.15
N ASP A 33 9.56 -32.60 -4.38
CA ASP A 33 8.49 -33.44 -3.86
C ASP A 33 7.54 -33.87 -5.00
N THR A 34 7.51 -35.16 -5.30
CA THR A 34 6.89 -35.79 -6.48
C THR A 34 5.36 -35.93 -6.41
N ARG A 35 4.68 -35.11 -5.60
CA ARG A 35 3.21 -34.95 -5.66
C ARG A 35 2.81 -33.49 -5.87
N SER A 36 3.33 -32.87 -6.91
CA SER A 36 2.93 -31.52 -7.29
C SER A 36 1.53 -31.55 -7.94
N LYS A 37 0.56 -30.90 -7.30
CA LYS A 37 -0.71 -30.55 -7.95
C LYS A 37 -0.38 -29.74 -9.22
N PRO A 38 -1.10 -29.93 -10.34
CA PRO A 38 -0.84 -29.16 -11.55
C PRO A 38 -0.89 -27.68 -11.21
N ASN A 39 0.18 -26.95 -11.52
CA ASN A 39 0.21 -25.51 -11.33
C ASN A 39 -0.81 -24.90 -12.31
N LEU A 40 -2.01 -24.60 -11.80
CA LEU A 40 -3.16 -24.03 -12.54
C LEU A 40 -2.83 -22.72 -13.28
N PHE A 41 -1.63 -22.19 -13.07
CA PHE A 41 -1.22 -20.91 -13.57
C PHE A 41 0.16 -20.89 -14.24
N ALA A 42 0.71 -22.06 -14.59
CA ALA A 42 1.91 -22.13 -15.42
C ALA A 42 1.76 -21.23 -16.67
N GLY A 43 2.74 -20.35 -16.90
CA GLY A 43 2.78 -19.46 -18.07
C GLY A 43 1.87 -18.22 -18.02
N LYS A 44 1.15 -17.95 -16.92
CA LYS A 44 0.33 -16.74 -16.79
C LYS A 44 1.09 -15.62 -16.05
N PRO A 45 0.95 -14.34 -16.47
CA PRO A 45 1.61 -13.23 -15.79
C PRO A 45 1.10 -13.04 -14.35
N GLY A 46 1.98 -12.52 -13.49
CA GLY A 46 1.68 -12.16 -12.11
C GLY A 46 0.63 -11.07 -11.97
N VAL A 47 0.03 -10.98 -10.79
CA VAL A 47 -1.00 -9.97 -10.46
C VAL A 47 -0.44 -8.98 -9.45
N ILE A 48 -0.71 -7.70 -9.67
CA ILE A 48 -0.53 -6.65 -8.66
C ILE A 48 -1.92 -6.30 -8.12
N ASP A 49 -2.15 -6.53 -6.83
CA ASP A 49 -3.40 -6.13 -6.17
C ASP A 49 -3.22 -4.74 -5.54
N THR A 50 -3.94 -3.75 -6.05
CA THR A 50 -3.85 -2.37 -5.58
C THR A 50 -4.78 -2.06 -4.42
N ASN A 51 -5.67 -2.98 -4.04
CA ASN A 51 -6.72 -2.77 -3.03
C ASN A 51 -6.63 -3.78 -1.88
N VAL A 52 -5.45 -3.86 -1.27
CA VAL A 52 -5.21 -4.63 -0.05
C VAL A 52 -5.16 -3.68 1.16
N ASN A 53 -5.69 -4.14 2.30
CA ASN A 53 -5.64 -3.43 3.57
C ASN A 53 -5.30 -4.41 4.71
N LEU A 54 -4.43 -3.97 5.62
CA LEU A 54 -4.01 -4.69 6.82
C LEU A 54 -4.76 -4.18 8.05
N PHE A 55 -4.59 -4.91 9.15
CA PHE A 55 -5.11 -4.62 10.48
C PHE A 55 -6.64 -4.67 10.57
N ASP A 56 -7.18 -4.11 11.64
CA ASP A 56 -8.56 -4.35 12.04
C ASP A 56 -9.55 -3.36 11.45
N TRP A 57 -10.69 -3.90 11.06
CA TRP A 57 -11.91 -3.13 10.90
C TRP A 57 -12.66 -3.11 12.23
N PRO A 58 -12.98 -1.93 12.80
CA PRO A 58 -13.42 -1.82 14.19
C PRO A 58 -14.74 -2.55 14.50
N PHE A 59 -15.60 -2.74 13.49
CA PHE A 59 -16.94 -3.30 13.68
C PHE A 59 -17.07 -4.76 13.23
N ARG A 60 -15.98 -5.39 12.76
CA ARG A 60 -16.03 -6.76 12.23
C ARG A 60 -14.67 -7.41 12.18
N LYS A 61 -14.57 -8.60 12.78
CA LYS A 61 -13.40 -9.48 12.60
C LYS A 61 -13.31 -9.97 11.15
N LEU A 62 -12.17 -9.71 10.52
CA LEU A 62 -11.92 -10.11 9.14
C LEU A 62 -11.35 -11.53 9.07
N LYS A 63 -11.79 -12.31 8.09
CA LYS A 63 -11.35 -13.71 7.87
C LYS A 63 -9.83 -13.85 7.69
N TYR A 64 -9.20 -12.82 7.13
CA TYR A 64 -7.76 -12.75 6.87
C TYR A 64 -7.17 -11.49 7.52
N GLY A 65 -7.57 -11.20 8.77
CA GLY A 65 -7.07 -10.03 9.51
C GLY A 65 -5.59 -10.10 9.84
N GLU A 66 -5.06 -11.31 10.07
CA GLU A 66 -3.63 -11.54 10.28
C GLU A 66 -2.85 -11.49 8.96
N THR A 67 -1.71 -10.80 8.97
CA THR A 67 -0.87 -10.60 7.78
C THR A 67 -0.44 -11.90 7.11
N ASP A 68 -0.07 -12.93 7.89
CA ASP A 68 0.34 -14.23 7.32
C ASP A 68 -0.82 -14.95 6.63
N ALA A 69 -2.03 -14.86 7.17
CA ALA A 69 -3.23 -15.45 6.58
C ALA A 69 -3.63 -14.72 5.29
N LEU A 70 -3.47 -13.39 5.26
CA LEU A 70 -3.66 -12.57 4.07
C LEU A 70 -2.65 -12.93 2.98
N LEU A 71 -1.36 -13.03 3.31
CA LEU A 71 -0.31 -13.42 2.37
C LEU A 71 -0.56 -14.80 1.78
N ALA A 72 -0.95 -15.79 2.59
CA ALA A 72 -1.29 -17.12 2.11
C ALA A 72 -2.45 -17.08 1.09
N LYS A 73 -3.45 -16.23 1.32
CA LYS A 73 -4.56 -16.00 0.39
C LYS A 73 -4.06 -15.35 -0.91
N LEU A 74 -3.28 -14.28 -0.81
CA LEU A 74 -2.74 -13.54 -1.97
C LEU A 74 -1.90 -14.46 -2.86
N SER A 75 -1.00 -15.26 -2.27
CA SER A 75 -0.20 -16.25 -2.99
C SER A 75 -1.05 -17.29 -3.72
N LYS A 76 -2.15 -17.77 -3.10
CA LYS A 76 -3.09 -18.71 -3.74
C LYS A 76 -3.74 -18.13 -5.01
N HIS A 77 -3.83 -16.81 -5.10
CA HIS A 77 -4.41 -16.09 -6.24
C HIS A 77 -3.35 -15.47 -7.17
N ARG A 78 -2.05 -15.81 -7.01
CA ARG A 78 -0.91 -15.27 -7.77
C ARG A 78 -0.70 -13.77 -7.67
N VAL A 79 -1.06 -13.19 -6.54
CA VAL A 79 -0.66 -11.81 -6.28
C VAL A 79 0.84 -11.82 -5.97
N GLU A 80 1.63 -11.17 -6.82
CA GLU A 80 3.08 -11.04 -6.66
C GLU A 80 3.45 -9.80 -5.84
N LYS A 81 2.67 -8.73 -6.01
CA LYS A 81 2.78 -7.49 -5.24
C LYS A 81 1.40 -7.02 -4.82
N ALA A 82 1.31 -6.46 -3.63
CA ALA A 82 0.11 -5.83 -3.14
C ALA A 82 0.42 -4.45 -2.59
N TRP A 83 -0.38 -3.46 -2.97
CA TRP A 83 -0.35 -2.15 -2.36
C TRP A 83 -1.19 -2.21 -1.10
N ALA A 84 -0.51 -2.24 0.04
CA ALA A 84 -1.09 -2.45 1.35
C ALA A 84 -1.38 -1.09 2.00
N GLY A 85 -2.67 -0.82 2.27
CA GLY A 85 -3.11 0.24 3.18
C GLY A 85 -3.38 -0.30 4.58
N SER A 86 -3.82 0.59 5.48
CA SER A 86 -4.30 0.24 6.82
C SER A 86 -5.78 0.60 6.96
N PHE A 87 -6.59 -0.32 7.48
CA PHE A 87 -7.99 0.00 7.83
C PHE A 87 -8.09 1.00 8.98
N GLU A 88 -7.12 0.99 9.90
CA GLU A 88 -7.10 1.89 11.05
C GLU A 88 -7.00 3.37 10.65
N ALA A 89 -6.45 3.65 9.47
CA ALA A 89 -6.26 5.00 8.95
C ALA A 89 -7.58 5.74 8.69
N LEU A 90 -8.70 5.02 8.63
CA LEU A 90 -10.04 5.58 8.43
C LEU A 90 -10.62 6.19 9.70
N PHE A 91 -10.14 5.78 10.88
CA PHE A 91 -10.78 6.08 12.16
C PHE A 91 -9.82 6.69 13.19
N HIS A 92 -8.51 6.48 13.05
CA HIS A 92 -7.52 7.04 13.98
C HIS A 92 -7.12 8.47 13.65
N LYS A 93 -6.97 9.29 14.70
CA LYS A 93 -6.44 10.67 14.61
C LYS A 93 -4.92 10.72 14.47
N ASP A 94 -4.22 9.70 14.93
CA ASP A 94 -2.77 9.56 14.76
C ASP A 94 -2.45 8.80 13.48
N ILE A 95 -2.43 9.53 12.35
CA ILE A 95 -2.13 8.96 11.03
C ILE A 95 -0.66 8.55 10.92
N ASN A 96 0.24 9.31 11.55
CA ASN A 96 1.66 8.96 11.56
C ASN A 96 1.90 7.60 12.24
N GLY A 97 1.33 7.38 13.42
CA GLY A 97 1.44 6.09 14.11
C GLY A 97 0.81 4.94 13.32
N VAL A 98 -0.28 5.18 12.59
CA VAL A 98 -0.85 4.18 11.66
C VAL A 98 0.13 3.85 10.53
N ASN A 99 0.73 4.85 9.91
CA ASN A 99 1.69 4.67 8.82
C ASN A 99 2.97 3.95 9.30
N GLU A 100 3.46 4.28 10.49
CA GLU A 100 4.60 3.59 11.11
C GLU A 100 4.32 2.10 11.31
N ARG A 101 3.16 1.77 11.89
CA ARG A 101 2.75 0.36 12.08
C ARG A 101 2.63 -0.38 10.75
N LEU A 102 2.03 0.25 9.74
CA LEU A 102 1.90 -0.32 8.40
C LEU A 102 3.25 -0.61 7.76
N ALA A 103 4.17 0.36 7.79
CA ALA A 103 5.53 0.20 7.25
C ALA A 103 6.27 -0.93 7.97
N LYS A 104 6.19 -0.96 9.30
CA LYS A 104 6.83 -1.99 10.13
C LYS A 104 6.28 -3.38 9.81
N GLU A 105 4.96 -3.55 9.74
CA GLU A 105 4.33 -4.84 9.45
C GLU A 105 4.66 -5.33 8.04
N CYS A 106 4.60 -4.45 7.03
CA CYS A 106 4.99 -4.80 5.66
C CYS A 106 6.47 -5.19 5.56
N LYS A 107 7.36 -4.50 6.30
CA LYS A 107 8.79 -4.84 6.34
C LYS A 107 9.05 -6.17 7.05
N GLN A 108 8.36 -6.43 8.16
CA GLN A 108 8.61 -7.61 9.00
C GLN A 108 7.96 -8.88 8.44
N LYS A 109 6.70 -8.78 8.00
CA LYS A 109 5.92 -9.95 7.58
C LYS A 109 5.56 -9.96 6.10
N GLY A 110 5.64 -8.83 5.40
CA GLY A 110 5.18 -8.70 4.02
C GLY A 110 5.93 -9.52 2.97
N LYS A 111 7.07 -10.15 3.32
CA LYS A 111 7.88 -11.04 2.44
C LYS A 111 8.21 -10.43 1.06
N GLY A 112 8.35 -9.10 1.02
CA GLY A 112 8.52 -8.35 -0.22
C GLY A 112 7.29 -8.30 -1.13
N MET A 113 6.20 -8.99 -0.81
CA MET A 113 4.93 -8.94 -1.54
C MET A 113 4.13 -7.68 -1.17
N LEU A 114 4.13 -7.29 0.12
CA LEU A 114 3.39 -6.10 0.57
C LEU A 114 4.25 -4.84 0.44
N LEU A 115 3.74 -3.87 -0.32
CA LEU A 115 4.28 -2.52 -0.44
C LEU A 115 3.40 -1.57 0.37
N PRO A 116 3.93 -0.89 1.40
CA PRO A 116 3.11 -0.03 2.26
C PRO A 116 2.74 1.27 1.52
N PHE A 117 1.46 1.54 1.39
CA PHE A 117 0.94 2.82 0.92
C PHE A 117 0.35 3.57 2.11
N GLY A 118 1.03 4.64 2.51
CA GLY A 118 0.66 5.43 3.68
C GLY A 118 -0.67 6.13 3.48
N THR A 119 -1.30 6.56 4.57
CA THR A 119 -2.49 7.42 4.47
C THR A 119 -2.10 8.84 4.81
N VAL A 120 -2.70 9.80 4.12
CA VAL A 120 -2.57 11.22 4.42
C VAL A 120 -3.98 11.81 4.47
N ASN A 121 -4.24 12.68 5.45
CA ASN A 121 -5.50 13.40 5.54
C ASN A 121 -5.29 14.87 5.17
N LEU A 122 -5.71 15.24 3.96
CA LEU A 122 -5.51 16.59 3.43
C LEU A 122 -6.38 17.66 4.12
N ALA A 123 -7.38 17.25 4.90
CA ALA A 123 -8.22 18.15 5.68
C ALA A 123 -7.52 18.65 6.95
N TRP A 124 -6.49 17.96 7.40
CA TRP A 124 -5.84 18.24 8.68
C TRP A 124 -4.67 19.21 8.51
N PRO A 125 -4.38 20.00 9.56
CA PRO A 125 -3.17 20.81 9.57
C PRO A 125 -1.94 19.90 9.50
N ASP A 126 -0.86 20.40 8.89
CA ASP A 126 0.44 19.72 8.82
C ASP A 126 0.44 18.37 8.07
N TRP A 127 -0.54 18.16 7.17
CA TRP A 127 -0.60 16.95 6.33
C TRP A 127 0.65 16.80 5.44
N GLU A 128 1.33 17.91 5.10
CA GLU A 128 2.59 17.91 4.35
C GLU A 128 3.67 17.12 5.08
N GLU A 129 3.71 17.23 6.41
CA GLU A 129 4.66 16.52 7.25
C GLU A 129 4.31 15.02 7.32
N ASP A 130 3.02 14.66 7.35
CA ASP A 130 2.61 13.25 7.20
C ASP A 130 3.02 12.67 5.84
N LEU A 131 2.85 13.44 4.76
CA LEU A 131 3.31 13.05 3.42
C LEU A 131 4.85 12.93 3.38
N ARG A 132 5.57 13.89 3.95
CA ARG A 132 7.03 13.87 4.04
C ARG A 132 7.50 12.63 4.80
N ARG A 133 6.86 12.27 5.91
CA ARG A 133 7.19 11.05 6.67
C ARG A 133 6.93 9.79 5.84
N CYS A 134 5.82 9.71 5.11
CA CYS A 134 5.57 8.58 4.19
C CYS A 134 6.71 8.39 3.18
N ASP A 135 7.16 9.46 2.51
CA ASP A 135 8.20 9.39 1.49
C ASP A 135 9.63 9.27 2.08
N GLU A 136 10.00 10.21 2.95
CA GLU A 136 11.37 10.36 3.40
C GLU A 136 11.75 9.40 4.52
N VAL A 137 10.83 9.12 5.44
CA VAL A 137 11.09 8.29 6.64
C VAL A 137 10.72 6.84 6.39
N TYR A 138 9.48 6.59 5.96
CA TYR A 138 8.96 5.24 5.79
C TYR A 138 9.25 4.64 4.40
N LYS A 139 9.73 5.45 3.44
CA LYS A 139 10.05 5.02 2.07
C LYS A 139 8.88 4.32 1.38
N MET A 140 7.67 4.83 1.64
CA MET A 140 6.44 4.32 1.05
C MET A 140 6.35 4.79 -0.41
N PRO A 141 6.12 3.87 -1.38
CA PRO A 141 6.05 4.23 -2.80
C PRO A 141 4.82 5.07 -3.18
N GLY A 142 3.87 5.27 -2.27
CA GLY A 142 2.70 6.09 -2.52
C GLY A 142 1.84 6.27 -1.27
N VAL A 143 0.75 7.02 -1.45
CA VAL A 143 -0.21 7.32 -0.39
C VAL A 143 -1.64 7.02 -0.83
N ARG A 144 -2.52 6.84 0.16
CA ARG A 144 -3.96 6.67 0.03
C ARG A 144 -4.66 7.82 0.74
N ILE A 145 -5.77 8.20 0.14
CA ILE A 145 -6.62 9.29 0.58
C ILE A 145 -8.04 8.74 0.55
N TYR A 146 -8.82 9.05 1.57
CA TYR A 146 -10.16 8.52 1.76
C TYR A 146 -11.16 9.68 1.87
N PRO A 147 -11.54 10.33 0.75
CA PRO A 147 -12.33 11.56 0.79
C PRO A 147 -13.63 11.44 1.60
N ILE A 148 -14.33 10.31 1.48
CA ILE A 148 -15.59 10.04 2.21
C ILE A 148 -15.37 10.02 3.74
N TYR A 149 -14.20 9.60 4.21
CA TYR A 149 -13.87 9.53 5.65
C TYR A 149 -13.12 10.75 6.16
N GLN A 150 -12.42 11.47 5.28
CA GLN A 150 -11.52 12.56 5.64
C GLN A 150 -12.20 13.94 5.62
N THR A 151 -13.51 13.98 5.38
CA THR A 151 -14.36 15.19 5.48
C THR A 151 -13.73 16.43 4.84
N PHE A 152 -13.09 16.27 3.67
CA PHE A 152 -12.71 17.40 2.82
C PHE A 152 -13.38 17.24 1.47
N ASP A 153 -13.81 18.38 0.93
CA ASP A 153 -14.34 18.47 -0.41
C ASP A 153 -13.20 18.94 -1.34
N PRO A 154 -12.75 18.10 -2.30
CA PRO A 154 -11.74 18.50 -3.28
C PRO A 154 -12.15 19.70 -4.16
N SER A 155 -13.45 19.98 -4.24
CA SER A 155 -14.00 21.14 -4.97
C SER A 155 -14.14 22.40 -4.11
N HIS A 156 -13.83 22.33 -2.81
CA HIS A 156 -13.89 23.49 -1.93
C HIS A 156 -12.88 24.57 -2.38
N PRO A 157 -13.25 25.87 -2.45
CA PRO A 157 -12.36 26.94 -2.89
C PRO A 157 -11.06 27.06 -2.08
N ASP A 158 -11.12 26.75 -0.78
CA ASP A 158 -9.91 26.75 0.07
C ASP A 158 -8.89 25.69 -0.36
N PHE A 159 -9.30 24.64 -1.08
CA PHE A 159 -8.36 23.65 -1.62
C PHE A 159 -7.45 24.24 -2.73
N GLU A 160 -7.81 25.40 -3.31
CA GLU A 160 -6.99 26.10 -4.30
C GLU A 160 -5.88 26.95 -3.66
N ASN A 161 -6.12 27.43 -2.44
CA ASN A 161 -5.40 28.54 -1.84
C ASN A 161 -4.37 28.15 -0.77
N TRP A 162 -4.15 26.84 -0.54
CA TRP A 162 -3.34 26.29 0.55
C TRP A 162 -2.08 25.58 0.03
#